data_AF-A0A1I5SNG9-F1
#
_entry.id   AF-A0A1I5SNG9-F1
#
_cell.length_a   1.000
_cell.length_b   1.000
_cell.length_c   1.000
_cell.angle_alpha   90.00
_cell.angle_beta   90.00
_cell.angle_gamma   90.00
#
_symmetry.space_group_name_H-M   'P 1'
#
loop_
_entity.id
_entity.type
_entity.pdbx_description
1 polymer ?
#
loop_
_entity_poly.entity_id
_entity_poly.type
_entity_poly.pdbx_seq_one_letter_code
_entity_poly.pdbx_strand_id
1 'polypeptide(L)'
;MNTTLLWNPKVMVSALISLIFAVWFTGAVQASESEGKEAEVVNKTAISSVQALNNGGSVIEVTFTRQVPSFDRFDVQIVHDVSRQRKGVKRVEMNEDATGAVLHMYRSAELERLQDYTMKIQTGKETLTNVVHRTKHMDEVKIENMDAGDVKERQVTLTSGNGLESVTVPDEMDMDLIHAFNKDMHVKMNGSNEMVSYEMVSEEELDRDDSFVGQFDMPHHLLVEKKQGTTVTGLSQELDLASFLIVKNNQRITLDDVKQGDMLLFNEEEGVAEVYNQTVNGPFERIFEESIDMDGSNYEYAGSFVEEEGDTTSFDSDVAEELEGSVALYLDPDDSILAVTAQ
;
A
#
# COMPACT_ATOMS: atom_id res chain seq x y z
N MET A 1 -4.16 9.89 50.88
CA MET A 1 -3.36 9.37 49.75
C MET A 1 -4.01 9.91 48.50
N ASN A 2 -3.39 10.90 47.86
CA ASN A 2 -3.94 11.55 46.66
C ASN A 2 -3.51 10.76 45.44
N THR A 3 -4.48 10.13 44.77
CA THR A 3 -4.32 9.50 43.46
C THR A 3 -4.54 10.55 42.39
N THR A 4 -3.46 10.95 41.73
CA THR A 4 -3.48 11.79 40.53
C THR A 4 -3.80 10.91 39.32
N LEU A 5 -5.00 11.05 38.76
CA LEU A 5 -5.33 10.49 37.44
C LEU A 5 -4.61 11.33 36.37
N LEU A 6 -3.71 10.69 35.60
CA LEU A 6 -3.14 11.26 34.38
C LEU A 6 -4.15 11.08 33.24
N TRP A 7 -4.62 12.19 32.70
CA TRP A 7 -5.55 12.25 31.57
C TRP A 7 -4.73 12.32 30.28
N ASN A 8 -4.94 11.38 29.34
CA ASN A 8 -4.25 11.33 28.05
C ASN A 8 -5.16 11.99 26.97
N PRO A 9 -4.81 13.16 26.41
CA PRO A 9 -5.71 13.94 25.56
C PRO A 9 -5.73 13.51 24.08
N LYS A 10 -5.30 12.29 23.73
CA LYS A 10 -5.25 11.84 22.33
C LYS A 10 -6.57 11.31 21.75
N VAL A 11 -7.66 11.27 22.51
CA VAL A 11 -8.96 10.76 22.03
C VAL A 11 -10.06 11.80 22.25
N MET A 12 -10.14 12.81 21.36
CA MET A 12 -11.36 13.55 21.00
C MET A 12 -10.99 14.82 20.23
N VAL A 13 -10.94 14.76 18.90
CA VAL A 13 -11.54 15.77 18.02
C VAL A 13 -11.90 15.05 16.71
N SER A 14 -13.14 14.60 16.59
CA SER A 14 -13.75 14.30 15.30
C SER A 14 -15.04 15.10 15.16
N ALA A 15 -15.35 15.43 13.91
CA ALA A 15 -16.50 16.16 13.39
C ALA A 15 -16.42 17.70 13.43
N LEU A 16 -15.72 18.28 12.45
CA LEU A 16 -16.22 19.47 11.78
C LEU A 16 -16.40 19.16 10.28
N ILE A 17 -17.66 19.24 9.86
CA ILE A 17 -18.18 18.94 8.53
C ILE A 17 -17.57 19.92 7.51
N SER A 18 -16.71 19.42 6.63
CA SER A 18 -16.44 20.06 5.32
C SER A 18 -17.39 19.47 4.29
N LEU A 19 -18.51 20.14 4.09
CA LEU A 19 -19.39 19.94 2.96
C LEU A 19 -18.79 20.70 1.77
N ILE A 20 -17.97 20.05 0.95
CA ILE A 20 -17.52 20.59 -0.35
C ILE A 20 -17.83 19.53 -1.43
N PHE A 21 -18.47 19.99 -2.49
CA PHE A 21 -18.98 19.22 -3.62
C PHE A 21 -17.91 18.32 -4.25
N ALA A 22 -18.01 17.01 -4.02
CA ALA A 22 -17.50 16.01 -4.95
C ALA A 22 -18.41 16.06 -6.20
N VAL A 23 -17.93 16.66 -7.28
CA VAL A 23 -18.49 16.42 -8.60
C VAL A 23 -17.99 15.04 -9.03
N TRP A 24 -18.95 14.15 -9.23
CA TRP A 24 -18.78 12.74 -9.50
C TRP A 24 -17.99 12.47 -10.77
N PHE A 25 -17.01 11.57 -10.69
CA PHE A 25 -16.73 10.58 -11.73
C PHE A 25 -16.43 9.25 -11.04
N THR A 26 -17.49 8.56 -10.60
CA THR A 26 -17.43 7.14 -10.26
C THR A 26 -17.92 6.34 -11.46
N GLY A 27 -17.00 5.69 -12.17
CA GLY A 27 -17.31 4.52 -12.97
C GLY A 27 -17.34 3.32 -12.04
N ALA A 28 -18.52 2.98 -11.51
CA ALA A 28 -18.72 1.70 -10.85
C ALA A 28 -18.81 0.59 -11.91
N VAL A 29 -17.85 -0.33 -11.92
CA VAL A 29 -17.99 -1.61 -12.63
C VAL A 29 -18.84 -2.52 -11.76
N GLN A 30 -20.15 -2.44 -11.93
CA GLN A 30 -21.04 -3.55 -11.58
C GLN A 30 -20.99 -4.56 -12.73
N ALA A 31 -20.55 -5.77 -12.43
CA ALA A 31 -20.69 -6.92 -13.31
C ALA A 31 -22.19 -7.21 -13.52
N SER A 32 -22.73 -6.65 -14.59
CA SER A 32 -24.02 -7.01 -15.18
C SER A 32 -23.75 -7.18 -16.66
N GLU A 33 -24.02 -8.38 -17.19
CA GLU A 33 -24.03 -8.67 -18.62
C GLU A 33 -24.86 -7.62 -19.35
N SER A 34 -24.18 -6.72 -20.03
CA SER A 34 -24.73 -5.67 -20.88
C SER A 34 -23.76 -5.51 -22.04
N GLU A 35 -23.90 -6.39 -23.01
CA GLU A 35 -23.24 -6.27 -24.31
C GLU A 35 -23.49 -4.86 -24.90
N GLY A 36 -22.40 -4.14 -25.23
CA GLY A 36 -22.44 -3.13 -26.29
C GLY A 36 -22.50 -1.64 -25.90
N LYS A 37 -21.87 -1.20 -24.81
CA LYS A 37 -21.53 0.22 -24.59
C LYS A 37 -20.12 0.41 -24.02
N GLU A 38 -19.13 -0.11 -24.74
CA GLU A 38 -17.74 0.31 -24.55
C GLU A 38 -17.55 1.76 -25.02
N ALA A 39 -17.27 2.61 -24.04
CA ALA A 39 -16.26 3.66 -24.10
C ALA A 39 -16.29 4.62 -25.32
N GLU A 40 -17.29 5.49 -25.38
CA GLU A 40 -17.04 6.83 -25.90
C GLU A 40 -16.20 7.57 -24.85
N VAL A 41 -14.90 7.25 -24.76
CA VAL A 41 -13.92 8.12 -24.10
C VAL A 41 -13.96 9.41 -24.89
N VAL A 42 -14.81 10.31 -24.43
CA VAL A 42 -15.08 11.57 -25.10
C VAL A 42 -13.74 12.24 -25.27
N ASN A 43 -13.38 12.40 -26.53
CA ASN A 43 -12.15 13.01 -27.01
C ASN A 43 -12.22 14.51 -26.64
N LYS A 44 -12.10 14.82 -25.34
CA LYS A 44 -12.38 16.12 -24.76
C LYS A 44 -11.07 16.79 -24.40
N THR A 45 -10.96 18.08 -24.71
CA THR A 45 -9.82 18.90 -24.33
C THR A 45 -9.82 19.08 -22.81
N ALA A 46 -8.68 18.78 -22.19
CA ALA A 46 -8.46 18.91 -20.76
C ALA A 46 -7.02 19.36 -20.50
N ILE A 47 -6.75 19.88 -19.30
CA ILE A 47 -5.39 20.08 -18.80
C ILE A 47 -4.89 18.71 -18.34
N SER A 48 -3.81 18.22 -18.94
CA SER A 48 -3.20 16.93 -18.60
C SER A 48 -2.17 17.07 -17.47
N SER A 49 -1.45 18.18 -17.41
CA SER A 49 -0.45 18.43 -16.36
C SER A 49 -0.23 19.92 -16.13
N VAL A 50 0.17 20.26 -14.91
CA VAL A 50 0.65 21.60 -14.53
C VAL A 50 1.90 21.45 -13.69
N GLN A 51 3.02 22.02 -14.13
CA GLN A 51 4.31 21.91 -13.43
C GLN A 51 4.98 23.28 -13.31
N ALA A 52 5.54 23.59 -12.14
CA ALA A 52 6.39 24.75 -12.01
C ALA A 52 7.79 24.47 -12.59
N LEU A 53 8.25 25.31 -13.51
CA LEU A 53 9.57 25.21 -14.12
C LEU A 53 10.69 25.83 -13.26
N ASN A 54 10.34 26.47 -12.15
CA ASN A 54 11.31 27.04 -11.22
C ASN A 54 10.91 26.84 -9.76
N ASN A 55 11.90 26.94 -8.88
CA ASN A 55 11.70 26.74 -7.44
C ASN A 55 10.70 27.74 -6.83
N GLY A 56 10.71 28.99 -7.30
CA GLY A 56 9.80 30.03 -6.84
C GLY A 56 8.35 29.85 -7.31
N GLY A 57 8.06 29.00 -8.30
CA GLY A 57 6.71 28.88 -8.85
C GLY A 57 6.23 30.13 -9.60
N SER A 58 7.17 30.93 -10.13
CA SER A 58 6.86 32.09 -10.99
C SER A 58 6.76 31.72 -12.47
N VAL A 59 7.21 30.53 -12.86
CA VAL A 59 7.09 30.02 -14.23
C VAL A 59 6.41 28.65 -14.16
N ILE A 60 5.30 28.50 -14.86
CA ILE A 60 4.47 27.30 -14.83
C ILE A 60 4.27 26.82 -16.26
N GLU A 61 4.50 25.55 -16.51
CA GLU A 61 4.10 24.87 -17.73
C GLU A 61 2.75 24.18 -17.54
N VAL A 62 1.89 24.31 -18.54
CA VAL A 62 0.59 23.65 -18.62
C VAL A 62 0.59 22.83 -19.90
N THR A 63 0.25 21.54 -19.79
CA THR A 63 0.05 20.66 -20.96
C THR A 63 -1.43 20.32 -21.09
N PHE A 64 -1.89 20.21 -22.33
CA PHE A 64 -3.25 19.87 -22.68
C PHE A 64 -3.30 18.51 -23.38
N THR A 65 -4.42 17.80 -23.24
CA THR A 65 -4.63 16.53 -23.94
C THR A 65 -4.71 16.70 -25.47
N ARG A 66 -4.97 17.93 -25.94
CA ARG A 66 -5.26 18.29 -27.33
C ARG A 66 -4.85 19.75 -27.59
N GLN A 67 -4.79 20.12 -28.87
CA GLN A 67 -4.57 21.52 -29.25
C GLN A 67 -5.68 22.42 -28.71
N VAL A 68 -5.29 23.55 -28.12
CA VAL A 68 -6.16 24.54 -27.51
C VAL A 68 -6.12 25.84 -28.32
N PRO A 69 -7.25 26.50 -28.63
CA PRO A 69 -7.24 27.84 -29.22
C PRO A 69 -6.43 28.81 -28.36
N SER A 70 -5.71 29.75 -28.98
CA SER A 70 -4.93 30.74 -28.23
C SER A 70 -5.77 31.45 -27.17
N PHE A 71 -5.22 31.59 -25.97
CA PHE A 71 -5.79 32.33 -24.85
C PHE A 71 -4.74 33.31 -24.29
N ASP A 72 -5.17 34.28 -23.50
CA ASP A 72 -4.29 35.26 -22.88
C ASP A 72 -4.31 35.20 -21.35
N ARG A 73 -3.55 36.08 -20.70
CA ARG A 73 -3.42 36.10 -19.23
C ARG A 73 -4.73 36.36 -18.48
N PHE A 74 -5.73 36.98 -19.11
CA PHE A 74 -7.03 37.28 -18.52
C PHE A 74 -7.96 36.07 -18.54
N ASP A 75 -7.68 35.10 -19.40
CA ASP A 75 -8.38 33.82 -19.48
C ASP A 75 -7.93 32.83 -18.40
N VAL A 76 -6.84 33.14 -17.69
CA VAL A 76 -6.25 32.27 -16.66
C VAL A 76 -6.61 32.77 -15.26
N GLN A 77 -7.16 31.88 -14.45
CA GLN A 77 -7.41 32.11 -13.02
C GLN A 77 -6.68 31.04 -12.21
N ILE A 78 -5.80 31.48 -11.30
CA ILE A 78 -5.15 30.60 -10.34
C ILE A 78 -5.54 31.08 -8.95
N VAL A 79 -6.13 30.20 -8.15
CA VAL A 79 -6.68 30.53 -6.83
C VAL A 79 -6.12 29.57 -5.81
N HIS A 80 -5.53 30.09 -4.74
CA HIS A 80 -5.09 29.29 -3.60
C HIS A 80 -6.30 28.62 -2.94
N ASP A 81 -6.25 27.32 -2.69
CA ASP A 81 -7.46 26.57 -2.33
C ASP A 81 -8.01 26.95 -0.95
N VAL A 82 -7.12 27.11 0.04
CA VAL A 82 -7.46 27.54 1.40
C VAL A 82 -7.72 29.05 1.50
N SER A 83 -6.72 29.88 1.20
CA SER A 83 -6.83 31.34 1.42
C SER A 83 -7.75 32.05 0.41
N ARG A 84 -8.12 31.36 -0.68
CA ARG A 84 -8.87 31.90 -1.82
C ARG A 84 -8.17 33.08 -2.51
N GLN A 85 -6.89 33.31 -2.22
CA GLN A 85 -6.11 34.37 -2.83
C GLN A 85 -5.89 34.08 -4.32
N ARG A 86 -6.19 35.06 -5.18
CA ARG A 86 -5.89 34.98 -6.62
C ARG A 86 -4.42 35.25 -6.88
N LYS A 87 -3.79 34.39 -7.69
CA LYS A 87 -2.41 34.54 -8.16
C LYS A 87 -2.44 35.00 -9.63
N GLY A 88 -1.91 36.20 -9.89
CA GLY A 88 -1.96 36.84 -11.21
C GLY A 88 -0.92 36.34 -12.20
N VAL A 89 -1.35 36.12 -13.44
CA VAL A 89 -0.48 35.78 -14.58
C VAL A 89 -0.05 37.07 -15.30
N LYS A 90 1.25 37.24 -15.51
CA LYS A 90 1.85 38.38 -16.22
C LYS A 90 1.78 38.20 -17.74
N ARG A 91 2.07 36.99 -18.23
CA ARG A 91 2.12 36.64 -19.65
C ARG A 91 1.92 35.14 -19.86
N VAL A 92 1.33 34.78 -21.01
CA VAL A 92 1.19 33.41 -21.50
C VAL A 92 2.03 33.28 -22.78
N GLU A 93 2.79 32.20 -22.91
CA GLU A 93 3.49 31.80 -24.14
C GLU A 93 2.99 30.41 -24.56
N MET A 94 2.21 30.34 -25.63
CA MET A 94 1.78 29.05 -26.19
C MET A 94 2.94 28.38 -26.94
N ASN A 95 3.01 27.06 -26.89
CA ASN A 95 3.88 26.30 -27.78
C ASN A 95 3.35 26.32 -29.23
N GLU A 96 4.20 25.95 -30.20
CA GLU A 96 3.87 26.07 -31.64
C GLU A 96 2.70 25.18 -32.08
N ASP A 97 2.56 24.00 -31.46
CA ASP A 97 1.48 23.04 -31.73
C ASP A 97 0.23 23.27 -30.87
N ALA A 98 0.24 24.28 -30.00
CA ALA A 98 -0.84 24.65 -29.09
C ALA A 98 -1.30 23.53 -28.12
N THR A 99 -0.45 22.53 -27.87
CA THR A 99 -0.70 21.46 -26.88
C THR A 99 -0.20 21.83 -25.48
N GLY A 100 0.39 23.01 -25.31
CA GLY A 100 0.89 23.49 -24.03
C GLY A 100 1.11 25.00 -23.99
N ALA A 101 1.36 25.51 -22.79
CA ALA A 101 1.61 26.92 -22.55
C ALA A 101 2.53 27.12 -21.35
N VAL A 102 3.39 28.14 -21.43
CA VAL A 102 4.19 28.63 -20.31
C VAL A 102 3.55 29.90 -19.75
N LEU A 103 3.16 29.85 -18.49
CA LEU A 103 2.62 30.96 -17.72
C LEU A 103 3.74 31.61 -16.93
N HIS A 104 3.97 32.90 -17.16
CA HIS A 104 4.83 33.72 -16.32
C HIS A 104 3.95 34.46 -15.31
N MET A 105 4.17 34.22 -14.02
CA MET A 105 3.46 34.88 -12.93
C MET A 105 4.03 36.27 -12.66
N TYR A 106 3.25 37.14 -12.02
CA TYR A 106 3.84 38.31 -11.36
C TYR A 106 4.70 37.86 -10.17
N ARG A 107 5.76 38.61 -9.87
CA ARG A 107 6.66 38.31 -8.74
C ARG A 107 5.92 38.20 -7.40
N SER A 108 4.87 39.00 -7.21
CA SER A 108 4.03 38.96 -5.99
C SER A 108 2.96 37.85 -6.00
N ALA A 109 2.90 37.06 -7.06
CA ALA A 109 1.89 36.03 -7.31
C ALA A 109 2.52 34.65 -7.57
N GLU A 110 3.74 34.45 -7.06
CA GLU A 110 4.41 33.16 -7.07
C GLU A 110 3.59 32.10 -6.33
N LEU A 111 3.68 30.86 -6.82
CA LEU A 111 3.05 29.71 -6.19
C LEU A 111 3.98 29.13 -5.12
N GLU A 112 3.61 29.37 -3.87
CA GLU A 112 4.31 28.87 -2.69
C GLU A 112 4.34 27.34 -2.69
N ARG A 113 5.45 26.76 -2.21
CA ARG A 113 5.58 25.30 -2.01
C ARG A 113 4.62 24.84 -0.91
N LEU A 114 4.28 23.56 -0.97
CA LEU A 114 3.37 22.91 -0.03
C LEU A 114 2.02 23.62 0.05
N GLN A 115 1.50 24.06 -1.10
CA GLN A 115 0.19 24.69 -1.22
C GLN A 115 -0.50 24.19 -2.49
N ASP A 116 -1.82 24.07 -2.41
CA ASP A 116 -2.66 23.66 -3.53
C ASP A 116 -3.42 24.86 -4.12
N TYR A 117 -3.57 24.82 -5.44
CA TYR A 117 -4.23 25.86 -6.20
C TYR A 117 -5.18 25.28 -7.24
N THR A 118 -6.38 25.81 -7.32
CA THR A 118 -7.26 25.58 -8.46
C THR A 118 -6.85 26.49 -9.62
N MET A 119 -6.47 25.89 -10.74
CA MET A 119 -6.26 26.58 -12.03
C MET A 119 -7.48 26.43 -12.92
N LYS A 120 -7.92 27.53 -13.53
CA LYS A 120 -8.95 27.57 -14.56
C LYS A 120 -8.44 28.33 -15.78
N ILE A 121 -8.63 27.77 -16.96
CA ILE A 121 -8.26 28.40 -18.24
C ILE A 121 -9.51 28.44 -19.13
N GLN A 122 -9.91 29.65 -19.53
CA GLN A 122 -11.00 29.85 -20.47
C GLN A 122 -10.48 29.73 -21.91
N THR A 123 -11.03 28.81 -22.70
CA THR A 123 -10.60 28.55 -24.08
C THR A 123 -11.84 28.59 -24.98
N GLY A 124 -12.10 29.75 -25.58
CA GLY A 124 -13.37 29.99 -26.29
C GLY A 124 -14.58 29.86 -25.36
N LYS A 125 -15.39 28.81 -25.57
CA LYS A 125 -16.61 28.53 -24.77
C LYS A 125 -16.39 27.54 -23.62
N GLU A 126 -15.21 26.95 -23.52
CA GLU A 126 -14.90 25.90 -22.54
C GLU A 126 -14.04 26.45 -21.41
N THR A 127 -14.28 25.98 -20.19
CA THR A 127 -13.41 26.24 -19.04
C THR A 127 -12.70 24.95 -18.67
N LEU A 128 -11.38 24.91 -18.86
CA LEU A 128 -10.54 23.82 -18.40
C LEU A 128 -10.20 24.06 -16.93
N THR A 129 -10.30 23.04 -16.07
CA THR A 129 -9.99 23.15 -14.64
C THR A 129 -9.00 22.06 -14.25
N ASN A 130 -8.03 22.39 -13.40
CA ASN A 130 -7.04 21.45 -12.87
C ASN A 130 -6.58 21.90 -11.48
N VAL A 131 -6.08 20.97 -10.66
CA VAL A 131 -5.49 21.26 -9.34
C VAL A 131 -3.97 21.26 -9.48
N VAL A 132 -3.34 22.32 -9.01
CA VAL A 132 -1.90 22.50 -9.05
C VAL A 132 -1.32 22.22 -7.68
N HIS A 133 -0.65 21.09 -7.55
CA HIS A 133 0.07 20.73 -6.34
C HIS A 133 1.49 21.30 -6.40
N ARG A 134 1.80 22.25 -5.52
CA ARG A 134 3.19 22.69 -5.35
C ARG A 134 3.88 21.77 -4.37
N THR A 135 4.36 20.64 -4.86
CA THR A 135 4.86 19.57 -4.00
C THR A 135 6.21 19.87 -3.35
N LYS A 136 6.47 19.19 -2.23
CA LYS A 136 7.82 18.94 -1.71
C LYS A 136 8.28 17.61 -2.27
N HIS A 137 9.48 17.61 -2.83
CA HIS A 137 10.16 16.40 -3.26
C HIS A 137 11.04 15.91 -2.11
N MET A 138 10.99 14.61 -1.86
CA MET A 138 11.87 13.90 -0.95
C MET A 138 12.56 12.78 -1.75
N ASP A 139 13.87 12.74 -1.66
CA ASP A 139 14.71 11.76 -2.33
C ASP A 139 15.23 10.76 -1.32
N GLU A 140 15.38 9.50 -1.77
CA GLU A 140 15.96 8.40 -0.98
C GLU A 140 15.28 8.27 0.40
N VAL A 141 13.96 8.16 0.39
CA VAL A 141 13.15 7.93 1.59
C VAL A 141 12.72 6.48 1.71
N LYS A 142 12.50 6.02 2.95
CA LYS A 142 12.00 4.67 3.26
C LYS A 142 10.82 4.72 4.21
N ILE A 143 10.02 3.67 4.22
CA ILE A 143 9.06 3.38 5.30
C ILE A 143 9.74 2.37 6.23
N GLU A 144 10.08 2.76 7.46
CA GLU A 144 10.84 1.90 8.39
C GLU A 144 10.04 1.43 9.61
N ASN A 145 8.90 2.06 9.89
CA ASN A 145 8.02 1.69 10.98
C ASN A 145 6.59 1.80 10.49
N MET A 146 5.87 0.67 10.48
CA MET A 146 4.51 0.60 10.00
C MET A 146 3.79 -0.57 10.66
N ASP A 147 2.68 -0.31 11.34
CA ASP A 147 1.83 -1.37 11.89
C ASP A 147 0.65 -1.72 10.96
N ALA A 148 -0.17 -2.69 11.36
CA ALA A 148 -1.35 -3.09 10.57
C ALA A 148 -2.41 -1.97 10.47
N GLY A 149 -2.46 -1.08 11.47
CA GLY A 149 -3.33 0.10 11.49
C GLY A 149 -2.89 1.14 10.46
N ASP A 150 -1.60 1.45 10.41
CA ASP A 150 -0.97 2.35 9.43
C ASP A 150 -1.28 1.92 7.99
N VAL A 151 -1.19 0.62 7.69
CA VAL A 151 -1.53 0.07 6.36
C VAL A 151 -3.02 0.25 6.03
N LYS A 152 -3.91 0.05 7.01
CA LYS A 152 -5.36 0.21 6.85
C LYS A 152 -5.77 1.67 6.68
N GLU A 153 -5.15 2.57 7.44
CA GLU A 153 -5.38 4.02 7.40
C GLU A 153 -4.61 4.71 6.28
N ARG A 154 -3.72 3.97 5.59
CA ARG A 154 -2.81 4.46 4.56
C ARG A 154 -2.00 5.67 5.03
N GLN A 155 -1.57 5.63 6.28
CA GLN A 155 -0.71 6.62 6.90
C GLN A 155 0.66 6.01 7.14
N VAL A 156 1.73 6.64 6.65
CA VAL A 156 3.09 6.12 6.81
C VAL A 156 4.03 7.19 7.33
N THR A 157 5.11 6.76 7.98
CA THR A 157 6.22 7.65 8.33
C THR A 157 7.39 7.41 7.38
N LEU A 158 7.77 8.43 6.63
CA LEU A 158 8.92 8.42 5.75
C LEU A 158 10.17 8.82 6.53
N THR A 159 11.17 7.94 6.58
CA THR A 159 12.50 8.27 7.08
C THR A 159 13.37 8.80 5.95
N SER A 160 14.09 9.88 6.22
CA SER A 160 15.13 10.43 5.34
C SER A 160 16.34 10.86 6.18
N GLY A 161 17.48 11.13 5.54
CA GLY A 161 18.64 11.71 6.21
C GLY A 161 18.38 13.08 6.90
N ASN A 162 17.24 13.71 6.61
CA ASN A 162 16.83 14.99 7.19
C ASN A 162 15.77 14.85 8.31
N GLY A 163 15.33 13.63 8.64
CA GLY A 163 14.34 13.36 9.68
C GLY A 163 13.14 12.53 9.19
N LEU A 164 12.12 12.48 10.05
CA LEU A 164 10.88 11.73 9.85
C LEU A 164 9.75 12.65 9.39
N GLU A 165 8.93 12.19 8.44
CA GLU A 165 7.74 12.92 7.95
C GLU A 165 6.54 11.97 7.86
N SER A 166 5.41 12.33 8.47
CA SER A 166 4.17 11.55 8.35
C SER A 166 3.43 11.97 7.08
N VAL A 167 3.03 10.98 6.27
CA VAL A 167 2.40 11.17 4.97
C VAL A 167 1.16 10.27 4.85
N THR A 168 0.09 10.82 4.29
CA THR A 168 -1.10 10.06 3.90
C THR A 168 -1.00 9.64 2.44
N VAL A 169 -1.27 8.37 2.15
CA VAL A 169 -1.28 7.83 0.78
C VAL A 169 -2.73 7.74 0.30
N PRO A 170 -3.13 8.49 -0.74
CA PRO A 170 -4.52 8.48 -1.23
C PRO A 170 -5.01 7.08 -1.59
N ASP A 171 -6.31 6.81 -1.41
CA ASP A 171 -6.93 5.52 -1.71
C ASP A 171 -6.84 5.17 -3.21
N GLU A 172 -6.86 6.18 -4.09
CA GLU A 172 -6.74 6.02 -5.54
C GLU A 172 -5.30 5.74 -6.00
N MET A 173 -4.31 5.91 -5.13
CA MET A 173 -2.92 5.64 -5.47
C MET A 173 -2.67 4.13 -5.40
N ASP A 174 -2.28 3.55 -6.52
CA ASP A 174 -1.93 2.13 -6.65
C ASP A 174 -0.56 1.85 -6.03
N MET A 175 -0.48 1.97 -4.70
CA MET A 175 0.70 1.72 -3.90
C MET A 175 0.40 0.62 -2.88
N ASP A 176 1.14 -0.49 -2.98
CA ASP A 176 1.20 -1.52 -1.95
C ASP A 176 2.22 -1.10 -0.88
N LEU A 177 1.71 -0.65 0.27
CA LEU A 177 2.54 -0.18 1.39
C LEU A 177 3.41 -1.30 1.96
N ILE A 178 2.93 -2.55 1.94
CA ILE A 178 3.67 -3.71 2.44
C ILE A 178 4.89 -3.94 1.54
N HIS A 179 4.67 -3.91 0.23
CA HIS A 179 5.75 -4.07 -0.73
C HIS A 179 6.75 -2.90 -0.70
N ALA A 180 6.28 -1.68 -0.40
CA ALA A 180 7.11 -0.49 -0.31
C ALA A 180 7.89 -0.37 1.01
N PHE A 181 7.57 -1.18 2.02
CA PHE A 181 8.26 -1.18 3.31
C PHE A 181 9.77 -1.43 3.13
N ASN A 182 10.59 -0.64 3.82
CA ASN A 182 12.06 -0.66 3.82
C ASN A 182 12.76 -0.46 2.46
N LYS A 183 12.01 -0.12 1.40
CA LYS A 183 12.55 0.18 0.06
C LYS A 183 12.79 1.67 -0.13
N ASP A 184 13.84 2.00 -0.88
CA ASP A 184 14.15 3.38 -1.23
C ASP A 184 13.17 3.92 -2.26
N MET A 185 12.69 5.14 -2.04
CA MET A 185 11.72 5.81 -2.88
C MET A 185 12.04 7.28 -3.08
N HIS A 186 11.58 7.82 -4.20
CA HIS A 186 11.37 9.25 -4.39
C HIS A 186 9.90 9.57 -4.17
N VAL A 187 9.59 10.51 -3.28
CA VAL A 187 8.22 10.90 -2.96
C VAL A 187 7.98 12.36 -3.28
N LYS A 188 6.79 12.68 -3.79
CA LYS A 188 6.27 14.05 -3.86
C LYS A 188 5.01 14.13 -3.02
N MET A 189 4.94 15.12 -2.15
CA MET A 189 3.78 15.36 -1.29
C MET A 189 3.29 16.80 -1.36
N ASN A 190 1.99 17.00 -1.15
CA ASN A 190 1.35 18.31 -1.16
C ASN A 190 1.38 19.01 0.21
N GLY A 191 0.70 20.15 0.33
CA GLY A 191 0.66 20.96 1.55
C GLY A 191 -0.06 20.33 2.75
N SER A 192 -0.90 19.32 2.49
CA SER A 192 -1.63 18.55 3.49
C SER A 192 -0.88 17.29 3.91
N ASN A 193 0.40 17.15 3.54
CA ASN A 193 1.20 15.93 3.71
C ASN A 193 0.58 14.69 3.06
N GLU A 194 -0.16 14.88 1.95
CA GLU A 194 -0.69 13.78 1.17
C GLU A 194 0.25 13.49 -0.01
N MET A 195 0.51 12.21 -0.27
CA MET A 195 1.36 11.74 -1.34
C MET A 195 0.69 12.01 -2.70
N VAL A 196 1.40 12.73 -3.57
CA VAL A 196 0.94 13.04 -4.94
C VAL A 196 1.55 12.08 -5.96
N SER A 197 2.78 11.63 -5.73
CA SER A 197 3.43 10.60 -6.54
C SER A 197 4.56 9.96 -5.75
N TYR A 198 4.88 8.72 -6.12
CA TYR A 198 6.09 8.04 -5.68
C TYR A 198 6.77 7.35 -6.85
N GLU A 199 8.05 7.03 -6.69
CA GLU A 199 8.86 6.23 -7.61
C GLU A 199 9.78 5.35 -6.76
N MET A 200 9.71 4.03 -6.94
CA MET A 200 10.60 3.09 -6.28
C MET A 200 12.00 3.19 -6.90
N VAL A 201 13.03 3.32 -6.07
CA VAL A 201 14.43 3.40 -6.52
C VAL A 201 15.05 2.01 -6.60
N SER A 202 14.68 1.11 -5.69
CA SER A 202 15.16 -0.27 -5.66
C SER A 202 14.04 -1.25 -6.01
N GLU A 203 14.38 -2.21 -6.88
CA GLU A 203 13.58 -3.41 -7.14
C GLU A 203 14.10 -4.63 -6.36
N GLU A 204 15.05 -4.41 -5.44
CA GLU A 204 15.67 -5.49 -4.67
C GLU A 204 14.61 -6.24 -3.85
N GLU A 205 14.70 -7.57 -3.90
CA GLU A 205 13.94 -8.43 -3.00
C GLU A 205 14.53 -8.29 -1.60
N LEU A 206 13.66 -8.10 -0.62
CA LEU A 206 14.07 -7.98 0.76
C LEU A 206 14.13 -9.38 1.37
N ASP A 207 15.16 -9.62 2.18
CA ASP A 207 15.16 -10.75 3.11
C ASP A 207 13.98 -10.58 4.09
N ARG A 208 13.52 -11.70 4.66
CA ARG A 208 12.33 -11.68 5.54
C ARG A 208 12.52 -10.72 6.71
N ASP A 209 13.71 -10.67 7.31
CA ASP A 209 14.04 -9.79 8.44
C ASP A 209 13.88 -8.30 8.11
N ASP A 210 14.05 -7.93 6.84
CA ASP A 210 13.91 -6.57 6.34
C ASP A 210 12.49 -6.28 5.78
N SER A 211 11.64 -7.30 5.69
CA SER A 211 10.28 -7.21 5.17
C SER A 211 9.28 -6.71 6.21
N PHE A 212 8.09 -6.32 5.77
CA PHE A 212 7.03 -5.86 6.68
C PHE A 212 6.66 -6.90 7.74
N VAL A 213 6.61 -8.19 7.38
CA VAL A 213 6.25 -9.26 8.33
C VAL A 213 7.40 -9.59 9.29
N GLY A 214 8.65 -9.31 8.90
CA GLY A 214 9.83 -9.57 9.73
C GLY A 214 9.90 -8.72 11.01
N GLN A 215 9.18 -7.60 11.07
CA GLN A 215 9.13 -6.76 12.27
C GLN A 215 8.21 -7.33 13.38
N PHE A 216 7.40 -8.35 13.08
CA PHE A 216 6.45 -8.92 14.02
C PHE A 216 6.92 -10.29 14.52
N ASP A 217 6.74 -10.53 15.81
CA ASP A 217 6.78 -11.88 16.36
C ASP A 217 5.50 -12.62 15.94
N MET A 218 5.64 -13.82 15.38
CA MET A 218 4.53 -14.62 14.83
C MET A 218 4.37 -15.93 15.62
N PRO A 219 3.91 -15.86 16.88
CA PRO A 219 3.97 -16.99 17.82
C PRO A 219 2.96 -18.10 17.51
N HIS A 220 2.02 -17.85 16.61
CA HIS A 220 0.95 -18.78 16.28
C HIS A 220 0.99 -19.19 14.82
N HIS A 221 0.61 -20.44 14.56
CA HIS A 221 0.51 -20.96 13.21
C HIS A 221 -0.75 -21.81 13.01
N LEU A 222 -1.25 -21.89 11.79
CA LEU A 222 -2.47 -22.62 11.43
C LEU A 222 -2.33 -23.19 10.02
N LEU A 223 -2.35 -24.52 9.88
CA LEU A 223 -2.51 -25.18 8.58
C LEU A 223 -4.00 -25.17 8.20
N VAL A 224 -4.34 -24.47 7.12
CA VAL A 224 -5.74 -24.24 6.72
C VAL A 224 -6.37 -25.52 6.19
N GLU A 225 -7.36 -26.06 6.90
CA GLU A 225 -8.13 -27.21 6.41
C GLU A 225 -9.38 -26.77 5.69
N LYS A 226 -10.05 -25.75 6.23
CA LYS A 226 -11.34 -25.29 5.74
C LYS A 226 -11.48 -23.79 5.89
N LYS A 227 -12.09 -23.15 4.89
CA LYS A 227 -12.46 -21.74 4.92
C LYS A 227 -13.98 -21.60 4.84
N GLN A 228 -14.57 -20.82 5.75
CA GLN A 228 -16.00 -20.52 5.81
C GLN A 228 -16.21 -19.02 6.06
N GLY A 229 -16.50 -18.27 4.99
CA GLY A 229 -16.56 -16.80 5.10
C GLY A 229 -15.18 -16.26 5.48
N THR A 230 -15.10 -15.48 6.57
CA THR A 230 -13.87 -14.90 7.12
C THR A 230 -13.14 -15.82 8.09
N THR A 231 -13.76 -16.91 8.52
CA THR A 231 -13.17 -17.88 9.44
C THR A 231 -12.42 -18.95 8.66
N VAL A 232 -11.17 -19.17 9.04
CA VAL A 232 -10.41 -20.36 8.65
C VAL A 232 -10.33 -21.30 9.85
N THR A 233 -10.55 -22.58 9.58
CA THR A 233 -10.42 -23.67 10.55
C THR A 233 -9.15 -24.43 10.19
N GLY A 234 -8.25 -24.55 11.15
CA GLY A 234 -7.21 -25.56 11.15
C GLY A 234 -7.52 -26.63 12.20
N LEU A 235 -6.56 -27.52 12.42
CA LEU A 235 -6.73 -28.72 13.25
C LEU A 235 -7.09 -28.42 14.70
N SER A 236 -6.36 -27.48 15.31
CA SER A 236 -6.43 -27.18 16.75
C SER A 236 -7.12 -25.85 17.07
N GLN A 237 -7.42 -25.05 16.05
CA GLN A 237 -7.94 -23.70 16.24
C GLN A 237 -8.69 -23.16 15.03
N GLU A 238 -9.61 -22.23 15.31
CA GLU A 238 -10.29 -21.40 14.33
C GLU A 238 -9.78 -19.97 14.44
N LEU A 239 -9.59 -19.31 13.30
CA LEU A 239 -9.12 -17.94 13.22
C LEU A 239 -10.07 -17.11 12.35
N ASP A 240 -10.58 -16.00 12.88
CA ASP A 240 -11.35 -15.03 12.09
C ASP A 240 -10.41 -14.00 11.47
N LEU A 241 -10.20 -14.10 10.15
CA LEU A 241 -9.30 -13.24 9.40
C LEU A 241 -9.89 -11.85 9.07
N ALA A 242 -11.12 -11.55 9.49
CA ALA A 242 -11.77 -10.27 9.18
C ALA A 242 -10.99 -9.05 9.70
N SER A 243 -10.31 -9.19 10.85
CA SER A 243 -9.50 -8.12 11.46
C SER A 243 -8.05 -8.12 11.02
N PHE A 244 -7.60 -9.12 10.27
CA PHE A 244 -6.20 -9.31 9.94
C PHE A 244 -5.77 -8.55 8.69
N LEU A 245 -4.54 -8.04 8.71
CA LEU A 245 -3.81 -7.73 7.50
C LEU A 245 -3.11 -9.02 7.03
N ILE A 246 -3.53 -9.54 5.89
CA ILE A 246 -3.01 -10.80 5.35
C ILE A 246 -1.93 -10.49 4.31
N VAL A 247 -0.77 -11.10 4.48
CA VAL A 247 0.43 -10.90 3.66
C VAL A 247 0.85 -12.21 3.02
N LYS A 248 1.29 -12.17 1.77
CA LYS A 248 1.96 -13.28 1.09
C LYS A 248 3.03 -12.71 0.19
N ASN A 249 4.26 -13.23 0.26
CA ASN A 249 5.39 -12.77 -0.56
C ASN A 249 5.61 -11.25 -0.47
N ASN A 250 5.58 -10.70 0.74
CA ASN A 250 5.72 -9.26 1.02
C ASN A 250 4.72 -8.37 0.24
N GLN A 251 3.52 -8.89 -0.03
CA GLN A 251 2.41 -8.17 -0.66
C GLN A 251 1.13 -8.41 0.12
N ARG A 252 0.27 -7.39 0.16
CA ARG A 252 -1.06 -7.55 0.75
C ARG A 252 -1.89 -8.45 -0.15
N ILE A 253 -2.49 -9.49 0.43
CA ILE A 253 -3.46 -10.33 -0.26
C ILE A 253 -4.86 -10.17 0.35
N THR A 254 -5.85 -10.69 -0.37
CA THR A 254 -7.21 -10.75 0.13
C THR A 254 -7.47 -12.11 0.76
N LEU A 255 -8.56 -12.20 1.52
CA LEU A 255 -9.03 -13.44 2.08
C LEU A 255 -9.27 -14.52 1.01
N ASP A 256 -9.66 -14.14 -0.21
CA ASP A 256 -9.92 -15.07 -1.33
C ASP A 256 -8.67 -15.78 -1.84
N ASP A 257 -7.50 -15.23 -1.55
CA ASP A 257 -6.22 -15.82 -1.91
C ASP A 257 -5.79 -16.92 -0.93
N VAL A 258 -6.37 -16.96 0.28
CA VAL A 258 -6.15 -17.99 1.29
C VAL A 258 -6.91 -19.27 0.94
N LYS A 259 -6.19 -20.38 0.85
CA LYS A 259 -6.68 -21.69 0.38
C LYS A 259 -6.45 -22.78 1.41
N GLN A 260 -7.19 -23.87 1.28
CA GLN A 260 -6.89 -25.11 1.99
C GLN A 260 -5.45 -25.57 1.65
N GLY A 261 -4.72 -25.98 2.68
CA GLY A 261 -3.30 -26.35 2.61
C GLY A 261 -2.32 -25.18 2.77
N ASP A 262 -2.80 -23.93 2.84
CA ASP A 262 -1.94 -22.81 3.19
C ASP A 262 -1.53 -22.89 4.67
N MET A 263 -0.27 -22.56 4.97
CA MET A 263 0.19 -22.37 6.35
C MET A 263 0.13 -20.89 6.68
N LEU A 264 -0.62 -20.54 7.73
CA LEU A 264 -0.68 -19.18 8.25
C LEU A 264 0.24 -19.05 9.45
N LEU A 265 1.11 -18.05 9.45
CA LEU A 265 1.80 -17.56 10.65
C LEU A 265 1.10 -16.27 11.08
N PHE A 266 0.81 -16.07 12.36
CA PHE A 266 0.02 -14.90 12.76
C PHE A 266 0.30 -14.41 14.18
N ASN A 267 -0.03 -13.13 14.38
CA ASN A 267 -0.05 -12.46 15.66
C ASN A 267 -1.41 -11.79 15.85
N GLU A 268 -2.20 -12.27 16.82
CA GLU A 268 -3.54 -11.75 17.09
C GLU A 268 -3.52 -10.34 17.69
N GLU A 269 -2.50 -10.02 18.49
CA GLU A 269 -2.37 -8.70 19.14
C GLU A 269 -2.08 -7.61 18.11
N GLU A 270 -1.22 -7.92 17.13
CA GLU A 270 -0.84 -7.02 16.04
C GLU A 270 -1.85 -7.05 14.88
N GLY A 271 -2.69 -8.08 14.80
CA GLY A 271 -3.66 -8.27 13.73
C GLY A 271 -3.01 -8.47 12.36
N VAL A 272 -1.89 -9.21 12.31
CA VAL A 272 -1.14 -9.54 11.09
C VAL A 272 -1.09 -11.05 10.91
N ALA A 273 -1.28 -11.51 9.68
CA ALA A 273 -1.13 -12.90 9.28
C ALA A 273 -0.30 -12.99 7.99
N GLU A 274 0.60 -13.95 7.93
CA GLU A 274 1.44 -14.28 6.77
C GLU A 274 1.04 -15.65 6.23
N VAL A 275 0.73 -15.75 4.94
CA VAL A 275 0.63 -17.04 4.25
C VAL A 275 2.05 -17.48 3.87
N TYR A 276 2.59 -18.46 4.57
CA TYR A 276 3.96 -18.93 4.44
C TYR A 276 4.00 -20.41 4.05
N ASN A 277 3.97 -20.70 2.74
CA ASN A 277 3.84 -22.06 2.21
C ASN A 277 5.20 -22.70 1.88
N GLN A 278 6.18 -22.59 2.77
CA GLN A 278 7.42 -23.34 2.58
C GLN A 278 7.18 -24.81 2.92
N THR A 279 7.19 -25.65 1.88
CA THR A 279 6.91 -27.08 2.01
C THR A 279 8.00 -27.93 1.37
N VAL A 280 8.40 -29.00 2.06
CA VAL A 280 9.31 -30.03 1.53
C VAL A 280 8.50 -31.32 1.42
N ASN A 281 8.59 -32.00 0.28
CA ASN A 281 7.83 -33.22 0.01
C ASN A 281 8.77 -34.38 -0.29
N GLY A 282 8.57 -35.53 0.34
CA GLY A 282 9.40 -36.70 0.10
C GLY A 282 9.38 -37.72 1.23
N PRO A 283 10.07 -38.87 1.07
CA PRO A 283 10.31 -39.79 2.16
C PRO A 283 11.43 -39.28 3.07
N PHE A 284 11.43 -39.70 4.34
CA PHE A 284 12.57 -39.48 5.22
C PHE A 284 13.80 -40.26 4.73
N GLU A 285 14.96 -39.60 4.70
CA GLU A 285 16.23 -40.25 4.36
C GLU A 285 16.89 -40.86 5.61
N ARG A 286 16.88 -40.09 6.71
CA ARG A 286 17.41 -40.48 8.02
C ARG A 286 16.58 -39.82 9.12
N ILE A 287 16.38 -40.55 10.21
CA ILE A 287 15.68 -40.08 11.40
C ILE A 287 16.70 -40.03 12.54
N PHE A 288 16.78 -38.90 13.23
CA PHE A 288 17.58 -38.70 14.43
C PHE A 288 16.66 -38.43 15.62
N GLU A 289 17.24 -38.38 16.82
CA GLU A 289 16.52 -38.10 18.07
C GLU A 289 15.90 -36.69 18.09
N GLU A 290 16.58 -35.70 17.51
CA GLU A 290 16.15 -34.28 17.55
C GLU A 290 15.85 -33.69 16.15
N SER A 291 16.07 -34.45 15.08
CA SER A 291 15.86 -33.97 13.71
C SER A 291 15.61 -35.08 12.69
N ILE A 292 15.21 -34.70 11.47
CA ILE A 292 15.11 -35.58 10.30
C ILE A 292 15.93 -35.05 9.13
N ASP A 293 16.44 -35.95 8.30
CA ASP A 293 16.97 -35.59 6.98
C ASP A 293 15.94 -35.87 5.89
N MET A 294 15.73 -34.86 5.03
CA MET A 294 14.87 -34.96 3.86
C MET A 294 15.42 -34.08 2.74
N ASP A 295 15.53 -34.63 1.52
CA ASP A 295 16.10 -33.94 0.35
C ASP A 295 17.49 -33.33 0.60
N GLY A 296 18.33 -34.05 1.36
CA GLY A 296 19.69 -33.62 1.72
C GLY A 296 19.81 -32.49 2.76
N SER A 297 18.70 -32.03 3.34
CA SER A 297 18.66 -31.02 4.41
C SER A 297 18.23 -31.64 5.73
N ASN A 298 18.64 -31.04 6.86
CA ASN A 298 18.30 -31.48 8.22
C ASN A 298 17.29 -30.50 8.84
N TYR A 299 16.20 -31.03 9.41
CA TYR A 299 15.09 -30.24 9.97
C TYR A 299 14.81 -30.63 11.41
N GLU A 300 14.69 -29.66 12.31
CA GLU A 300 14.43 -29.88 13.75
C GLU A 300 12.95 -30.18 14.03
N TYR A 301 12.68 -31.05 15.00
CA TYR A 301 11.33 -31.29 15.49
C TYR A 301 10.83 -30.11 16.34
N ALA A 302 9.84 -29.36 15.84
CA ALA A 302 9.17 -28.30 16.61
C ALA A 302 7.64 -28.36 16.55
N GLY A 303 7.08 -29.26 15.75
CA GLY A 303 5.71 -29.18 15.25
C GLY A 303 4.83 -30.38 15.58
N SER A 304 3.74 -30.52 14.84
CA SER A 304 2.76 -31.60 15.01
C SER A 304 2.58 -32.45 13.75
N PHE A 305 2.36 -33.74 13.93
CA PHE A 305 1.88 -34.62 12.87
C PHE A 305 0.35 -34.53 12.78
N VAL A 306 -0.15 -34.47 11.56
CA VAL A 306 -1.56 -34.32 11.21
C VAL A 306 -2.09 -35.65 10.67
N GLU A 307 -2.96 -36.28 11.44
CA GLU A 307 -3.58 -37.56 11.10
C GLU A 307 -4.71 -37.39 10.07
N GLU A 308 -5.12 -38.49 9.42
CA GLU A 308 -6.15 -38.48 8.37
C GLU A 308 -7.52 -37.97 8.85
N GLU A 309 -7.81 -38.11 10.15
CA GLU A 309 -9.04 -37.63 10.78
C GLU A 309 -8.97 -36.16 11.24
N GLY A 310 -7.82 -35.50 11.07
CA GLY A 310 -7.58 -34.13 11.54
C GLY A 310 -7.13 -34.02 13.01
N ASP A 311 -6.84 -35.14 13.65
CA ASP A 311 -6.21 -35.14 14.97
C ASP A 311 -4.71 -34.81 14.85
N THR A 312 -4.15 -34.17 15.89
CA THR A 312 -2.72 -33.81 15.93
C THR A 312 -2.00 -34.49 17.08
N THR A 313 -0.81 -35.00 16.79
CA THR A 313 0.15 -35.50 17.78
C THR A 313 1.46 -34.73 17.67
N SER A 314 2.22 -34.65 18.77
CA SER A 314 3.56 -34.05 18.74
C SER A 314 4.43 -34.80 17.73
N PHE A 315 5.09 -34.09 16.82
CA PHE A 315 5.97 -34.73 15.85
C PHE A 315 7.37 -34.88 16.45
N ASP A 316 7.78 -36.11 16.72
CA ASP A 316 9.10 -36.48 17.25
C ASP A 316 9.67 -37.69 16.50
N SER A 317 10.83 -38.18 16.95
CA SER A 317 11.48 -39.33 16.30
C SER A 317 10.65 -40.60 16.32
N ASP A 318 9.88 -40.84 17.37
CA ASP A 318 9.05 -42.04 17.49
C ASP A 318 7.92 -41.99 16.46
N VAL A 319 7.24 -40.83 16.35
CA VAL A 319 6.22 -40.63 15.30
C VAL A 319 6.83 -40.70 13.91
N ALA A 320 8.01 -40.11 13.69
CA ALA A 320 8.69 -40.16 12.40
C ALA A 320 9.05 -41.60 11.96
N GLU A 321 9.45 -42.48 12.88
CA GLU A 321 9.77 -43.88 12.59
C GLU A 321 8.52 -44.70 12.21
N GLU A 322 7.34 -44.30 12.67
CA GLU A 322 6.07 -44.96 12.34
C GLU A 322 5.50 -44.54 10.97
N LEU A 323 5.93 -43.40 10.43
CA LEU A 323 5.47 -42.91 9.13
C LEU A 323 6.15 -43.66 7.98
N GLU A 324 5.36 -44.42 7.22
CA GLU A 324 5.79 -45.04 5.98
C GLU A 324 5.42 -44.15 4.77
N GLY A 325 6.31 -44.05 3.78
CA GLY A 325 6.02 -43.40 2.51
C GLY A 325 6.52 -41.96 2.40
N SER A 326 5.80 -41.12 1.66
CA SER A 326 6.14 -39.72 1.47
C SER A 326 5.29 -38.84 2.37
N VAL A 327 5.90 -37.79 2.91
CA VAL A 327 5.24 -36.79 3.74
C VAL A 327 5.40 -35.41 3.12
N ALA A 328 4.59 -34.46 3.57
CA ALA A 328 4.84 -33.03 3.40
C ALA A 328 5.18 -32.38 4.75
N LEU A 329 6.35 -31.75 4.82
CA LEU A 329 6.79 -30.91 5.92
C LEU A 329 6.39 -29.46 5.62
N TYR A 330 5.75 -28.80 6.59
CA TYR A 330 5.49 -27.36 6.57
C TYR A 330 6.48 -26.70 7.52
N LEU A 331 7.24 -25.74 7.02
CA LEU A 331 8.34 -25.12 7.75
C LEU A 331 8.00 -23.70 8.19
N ASP A 332 8.66 -23.25 9.25
CA ASP A 332 8.73 -21.84 9.61
C ASP A 332 9.90 -21.14 8.86
N PRO A 333 10.08 -19.82 9.05
CA PRO A 333 11.17 -19.09 8.41
C PRO A 333 12.59 -19.50 8.82
N ASP A 334 12.74 -20.24 9.93
CA ASP A 334 14.01 -20.74 10.45
C ASP A 334 14.23 -22.22 10.08
N ASP A 335 13.47 -22.73 9.10
CA ASP A 335 13.47 -24.13 8.65
C ASP A 335 13.08 -25.16 9.73
N SER A 336 12.39 -24.74 10.80
CA SER A 336 11.85 -25.67 11.80
C SER A 336 10.50 -26.22 11.37
N ILE A 337 10.22 -27.48 11.72
CA ILE A 337 8.98 -28.14 11.32
C ILE A 337 7.81 -27.60 12.15
N LEU A 338 6.80 -27.03 11.49
CA LEU A 338 5.54 -26.61 12.12
C LEU A 338 4.48 -27.71 12.05
N ALA A 339 4.35 -28.37 10.89
CA ALA A 339 3.37 -29.43 10.69
C ALA A 339 3.88 -30.50 9.72
N VAL A 340 3.40 -31.74 9.88
CA VAL A 340 3.68 -32.87 8.99
C VAL A 340 2.38 -33.53 8.56
N THR A 341 2.23 -33.81 7.27
CA THR A 341 1.08 -34.57 6.72
C THR A 341 1.58 -35.76 5.91
N ALA A 342 0.89 -36.90 5.99
CA ALA A 342 1.14 -38.04 5.11
C ALA A 342 0.51 -37.80 3.72
N GLN A 343 1.13 -38.32 2.65
CA GLN A 343 0.65 -38.16 1.26
C GLN A 343 0.08 -39.43 0.62
#